data_AF-A0A3L9GRG4-F1
#
_entry.id   AF-A0A3L9GRG4-F1
#
_cell.length_a   1.000
_cell.length_b   1.000
_cell.length_c   1.000
_cell.angle_alpha   90.00
_cell.angle_beta   90.00
_cell.angle_gamma   90.00
#
_symmetry.space_group_name_H-M   'P 1'
#
loop_
_entity.id
_entity.type
_entity.pdbx_description
1 polymer ?
#
loop_
_entity_poly.entity_id
_entity_poly.type
_entity_poly.pdbx_seq_one_letter_code
_entity_poly.pdbx_strand_id
1 'polypeptide(L)'
;MLKFIQNNREITALLAVVLLFALPGFLDRQYLSVQTLTMVYSSAQILILLAMGATLVMLTRNIDVSVGSITGMCAVLLGMLLNAGYSLPVACVATLLLGLLAGFFNGVLVAWLKIPAIVATLG
;
A
#
# COMPACT_ATOMS: atom_id res chain seq x y z
N MET A 1 -7.54 34.17 -2.97
CA MET A 1 -8.10 32.79 -3.11
C MET A 1 -7.03 31.77 -3.46
N LEU A 2 -6.24 31.93 -4.54
CA LEU A 2 -5.14 31.01 -4.89
C LEU A 2 -4.10 30.79 -3.78
N LYS A 3 -3.65 31.84 -3.09
CA LYS A 3 -2.73 31.73 -1.94
C LYS A 3 -3.33 30.97 -0.75
N PHE A 4 -4.65 30.99 -0.56
CA PHE A 4 -5.33 30.25 0.51
C PHE A 4 -5.42 28.76 0.20
N ILE A 5 -5.66 28.42 -1.07
CA ILE A 5 -5.63 27.03 -1.55
C ILE A 5 -4.22 26.46 -1.42
N GLN A 6 -3.19 27.19 -1.88
CA GLN A 6 -1.79 26.76 -1.81
C GLN A 6 -1.25 26.61 -0.38
N ASN A 7 -1.78 27.38 0.58
CA ASN A 7 -1.35 27.28 1.97
C ASN A 7 -1.97 26.07 2.71
N ASN A 8 -3.06 25.52 2.17
CA ASN A 8 -3.78 24.38 2.76
C ASN A 8 -3.51 23.11 1.93
N ARG A 9 -2.58 22.27 2.41
CA ARG A 9 -2.15 21.03 1.71
C ARG A 9 -3.32 20.08 1.42
N GLU A 10 -4.26 19.98 2.35
CA GLU A 10 -5.46 19.13 2.21
C GLU A 10 -6.37 19.60 1.07
N ILE A 11 -6.64 20.90 0.98
CA ILE A 11 -7.46 21.49 -0.09
C ILE A 11 -6.75 21.32 -1.44
N THR A 12 -5.44 21.49 -1.47
CA THR A 12 -4.64 21.27 -2.68
C THR A 12 -4.71 19.81 -3.13
N ALA A 13 -4.60 18.86 -2.21
CA ALA A 13 -4.70 17.43 -2.52
C ALA A 13 -6.10 17.04 -3.01
N LEU A 14 -7.16 17.50 -2.33
CA LEU A 14 -8.54 17.26 -2.76
C LEU A 14 -8.80 17.85 -4.15
N LEU A 15 -8.35 19.08 -4.40
CA LEU A 15 -8.52 19.74 -5.69
C LEU A 15 -7.75 19.01 -6.80
N ALA A 16 -6.55 18.49 -6.51
CA ALA A 16 -5.80 17.66 -7.45
C ALA A 16 -6.53 16.34 -7.78
N VAL A 17 -7.11 15.67 -6.78
CA VAL A 17 -7.91 14.45 -7.00
C VAL A 17 -9.13 14.75 -7.86
N VAL A 18 -9.87 15.82 -7.56
CA VAL A 18 -11.05 16.21 -8.36
C VAL A 18 -10.66 16.50 -9.81
N LEU A 19 -9.58 17.24 -10.04
CA LEU A 19 -9.08 17.50 -11.39
C LEU A 19 -8.66 16.23 -12.13
N LEU A 20 -8.04 15.26 -11.43
CA LEU A 20 -7.62 13.99 -12.00
C LEU A 20 -8.80 13.19 -12.55
N PHE A 21 -9.96 13.22 -11.89
CA PHE A 21 -11.17 12.56 -12.39
C PHE A 21 -11.95 13.41 -13.41
N ALA A 22 -12.01 14.73 -13.21
CA ALA A 22 -12.81 15.62 -14.03
C ALA A 22 -12.20 15.82 -15.43
N LEU A 23 -10.88 16.08 -15.54
CA LEU A 23 -10.24 16.39 -16.83
C LEU A 23 -10.37 15.25 -17.85
N PRO A 24 -10.03 13.98 -17.52
CA PRO A 24 -10.20 12.88 -18.46
C PRO A 24 -11.68 12.54 -18.67
N GLY A 25 -12.53 12.72 -17.66
CA GLY A 25 -13.98 12.52 -17.79
C GLY A 25 -14.68 13.51 -18.74
N PHE A 26 -14.14 14.73 -18.89
CA PHE A 26 -14.59 15.68 -19.90
C PHE A 26 -14.11 15.33 -21.31
N LEU A 27 -12.93 14.70 -21.44
CA LEU A 27 -12.37 14.28 -22.72
C LEU A 27 -13.03 13.01 -23.26
N ASP A 28 -13.36 12.06 -22.38
CA ASP A 28 -14.01 10.80 -22.75
C ASP A 28 -15.06 10.38 -21.69
N ARG A 29 -16.32 10.30 -22.11
CA ARG A 29 -17.42 9.85 -21.22
C ARG A 29 -17.27 8.40 -20.76
N GLN A 30 -16.54 7.56 -21.49
CA GLN A 30 -16.26 6.17 -21.08
C GLN A 30 -15.27 6.10 -19.91
N TYR A 31 -14.49 7.17 -19.66
CA TYR A 31 -13.57 7.23 -18.52
C TYR A 31 -14.29 7.18 -17.17
N LEU A 32 -15.46 7.82 -17.08
CA LEU A 32 -16.31 7.81 -15.87
C LEU A 32 -17.32 6.65 -15.86
N SER A 33 -17.18 5.68 -16.77
CA SER A 33 -18.02 4.48 -16.74
C SER A 33 -17.77 3.66 -15.47
N VAL A 34 -18.80 2.97 -15.00
CA VAL A 34 -18.70 2.08 -13.82
C VAL A 34 -17.58 1.07 -14.00
N GLN A 35 -17.41 0.53 -15.21
CA GLN A 35 -16.38 -0.45 -15.51
C GLN A 35 -14.96 0.10 -15.31
N THR A 36 -14.66 1.28 -15.86
CA THR A 36 -13.35 1.93 -15.69
C THR A 36 -13.10 2.24 -14.21
N LEU A 37 -14.10 2.79 -13.51
CA LEU A 37 -13.98 3.08 -12.08
C LEU A 37 -13.74 1.81 -11.25
N THR A 38 -14.42 0.70 -11.55
CA THR A 38 -14.19 -0.58 -10.86
C THR A 38 -12.79 -1.14 -11.14
N MET A 39 -12.26 -0.99 -12.37
CA MET A 39 -10.88 -1.41 -12.69
C MET A 39 -9.83 -0.58 -11.95
N VAL A 40 -10.02 0.75 -11.90
CA VAL A 40 -9.16 1.66 -11.13
C VAL A 40 -9.21 1.31 -9.65
N TYR A 41 -10.41 1.11 -9.11
CA TYR A 41 -10.60 0.72 -7.71
C TYR A 41 -9.92 -0.61 -7.39
N SER A 42 -10.11 -1.63 -8.23
CA SER A 42 -9.51 -2.96 -8.04
C SER A 42 -7.97 -2.90 -8.05
N SER A 43 -7.38 -2.07 -8.92
CA SER A 43 -5.93 -1.83 -8.93
C SER A 43 -5.45 -1.10 -7.66
N ALA A 44 -6.28 -0.19 -7.12
CA ALA A 44 -5.95 0.57 -5.92
C ALA A 44 -6.14 -0.23 -4.61
N GLN A 45 -6.94 -1.30 -4.61
CA GLN A 45 -7.22 -2.10 -3.40
C GLN A 45 -5.95 -2.56 -2.68
N ILE A 46 -4.96 -3.03 -3.43
CA ILE A 46 -3.68 -3.50 -2.86
C ILE A 46 -2.98 -2.34 -2.13
N LEU A 47 -2.90 -1.17 -2.76
CA LEU A 47 -2.27 0.02 -2.18
C LEU A 47 -3.04 0.56 -0.97
N ILE A 48 -4.37 0.49 -0.99
CA ILE A 48 -5.22 0.91 0.13
C ILE A 48 -4.97 0.03 1.35
N LEU A 49 -4.97 -1.29 1.18
CA LEU A 49 -4.68 -2.23 2.28
C LEU A 49 -3.28 -2.00 2.85
N LEU A 50 -2.32 -1.76 1.98
CA LEU A 50 -0.94 -1.47 2.37
C LEU A 50 -0.83 -0.15 3.14
N ALA A 51 -1.50 0.90 2.65
CA ALA A 51 -1.54 2.21 3.29
C ALA A 51 -2.18 2.15 4.68
N MET A 52 -3.25 1.37 4.85
CA MET A 52 -3.87 1.15 6.17
C MET A 52 -2.87 0.56 7.17
N GLY A 53 -2.10 -0.46 6.79
CA GLY A 53 -1.03 -1.00 7.64
C GLY A 53 0.05 0.04 7.95
N ALA A 54 0.53 0.75 6.92
CA ALA A 54 1.55 1.78 7.07
C ALA A 54 1.09 2.95 7.97
N THR A 55 -0.20 3.28 8.02
CA THR A 55 -0.72 4.33 8.91
C THR A 55 -0.46 4.03 10.38
N LEU A 56 -0.60 2.78 10.80
CA LEU A 56 -0.33 2.38 12.19
C LEU A 56 1.13 2.62 12.57
N VAL A 57 2.05 2.37 11.63
CA VAL A 57 3.48 2.65 11.83
C VAL A 57 3.75 4.15 11.89
N MET A 58 3.16 4.93 10.96
CA MET A 58 3.32 6.39 10.95
C MET A 58 2.80 7.06 12.23
N LEU A 59 1.72 6.53 12.83
CA LEU A 59 1.21 7.03 14.12
C LEU A 59 2.23 6.87 15.25
N THR A 60 3.10 5.86 15.18
CA THR A 60 4.21 5.68 16.14
C THR A 60 5.42 6.59 15.86
N ARG A 61 5.31 7.53 14.91
CA ARG A 61 6.39 8.40 14.41
C ARG A 61 7.55 7.65 13.76
N ASN A 62 7.29 6.43 13.30
CA ASN A 62 8.24 5.62 12.55
C ASN A 62 7.92 5.66 11.05
N ILE A 63 8.94 5.40 10.23
CA ILE A 63 8.78 5.20 8.79
C ILE A 63 9.28 3.80 8.49
N ASP A 64 8.40 2.97 7.94
CA ASP A 64 8.69 1.59 7.57
C ASP A 64 8.82 1.47 6.05
N VAL A 65 10.03 1.11 5.61
CA VAL A 65 10.39 0.94 4.20
C VAL A 65 10.19 -0.52 3.75
N SER A 66 10.10 -1.46 4.70
CA SER A 66 10.02 -2.91 4.45
C SER A 66 8.69 -3.35 3.87
N VAL A 67 7.68 -2.47 3.95
CA VAL A 67 6.36 -2.69 3.37
C VAL A 67 6.44 -3.10 1.89
N GLY A 68 7.39 -2.52 1.14
CA GLY A 68 7.68 -2.92 -0.24
C GLY A 68 8.37 -4.27 -0.36
N SER A 69 9.44 -4.51 0.40
CA SER A 69 10.23 -5.76 0.35
C SER A 69 9.41 -6.97 0.80
N ILE A 70 8.64 -6.84 1.89
CA ILE A 70 7.73 -7.87 2.40
C ILE A 70 6.63 -8.20 1.38
N THR A 71 6.02 -7.18 0.76
CA THR A 71 5.00 -7.42 -0.28
C THR A 71 5.57 -8.18 -1.46
N GLY A 72 6.77 -7.81 -1.92
CA GLY A 72 7.48 -8.52 -2.99
C GLY A 72 7.82 -9.97 -2.61
N MET A 73 8.33 -10.19 -1.40
CA MET A 73 8.65 -11.52 -0.87
C MET A 73 7.40 -12.42 -0.81
N CYS A 74 6.29 -11.89 -0.29
CA CYS A 74 5.01 -12.60 -0.27
C CYS A 74 4.51 -12.92 -1.68
N ALA A 75 4.61 -11.99 -2.63
CA ALA A 75 4.20 -12.23 -4.02
C ALA A 75 5.01 -13.37 -4.66
N VAL A 76 6.34 -13.39 -4.45
CA VAL A 76 7.23 -14.43 -4.96
C VAL A 76 6.91 -15.78 -4.32
N LEU A 77 6.73 -15.84 -2.99
CA LEU A 77 6.38 -17.09 -2.30
C LEU A 77 5.03 -17.64 -2.79
N LEU A 78 4.00 -16.79 -2.92
CA LEU A 78 2.69 -17.22 -3.42
C LEU A 78 2.82 -17.84 -4.82
N GLY A 79 3.53 -17.15 -5.72
CA GLY A 79 3.77 -17.64 -7.08
C GLY A 79 4.53 -18.97 -7.11
N MET A 80 5.55 -19.12 -6.27
CA MET A 80 6.30 -20.37 -6.16
C MET A 80 5.44 -21.54 -5.65
N LEU A 81 4.61 -21.32 -4.63
CA LEU A 81 3.74 -22.37 -4.07
C LEU A 81 2.67 -22.80 -5.07
N LEU A 82 2.06 -21.84 -5.77
CA LEU A 82 1.08 -22.15 -6.81
C LEU A 82 1.73 -22.88 -7.99
N ASN A 83 2.94 -22.49 -8.41
CA ASN A 83 3.68 -23.17 -9.48
C ASN A 83 4.13 -24.59 -9.08
N ALA A 84 4.41 -24.81 -7.79
CA ALA A 84 4.71 -26.13 -7.24
C ALA A 84 3.47 -27.03 -7.09
N GLY A 85 2.28 -26.55 -7.46
CA GLY A 85 1.03 -27.32 -7.44
C GLY A 85 0.31 -27.35 -6.08
N TYR A 86 0.71 -26.51 -5.11
CA TYR A 86 -0.04 -26.37 -3.86
C TYR A 86 -1.40 -25.70 -4.13
N SER A 87 -2.39 -26.03 -3.31
CA SER A 87 -3.71 -25.42 -3.41
C SER A 87 -3.67 -23.94 -2.98
N LEU A 88 -4.53 -23.13 -3.59
CA LEU A 88 -4.62 -21.69 -3.30
C LEU A 88 -4.78 -21.37 -1.80
N PRO A 89 -5.63 -22.08 -1.02
CA PRO A 89 -5.76 -21.80 0.41
C PRO A 89 -4.45 -22.02 1.18
N VAL A 90 -3.72 -23.10 0.86
CA VAL A 90 -2.44 -23.42 1.51
C VAL A 90 -1.39 -22.38 1.16
N ALA A 91 -1.31 -22.00 -0.11
CA ALA A 91 -0.40 -20.97 -0.58
C ALA A 91 -0.65 -19.64 0.13
N CYS A 92 -1.91 -19.19 0.19
CA CYS A 92 -2.32 -17.97 0.89
C CYS A 92 -1.91 -17.97 2.37
N VAL A 93 -2.26 -19.03 3.11
CA VAL A 93 -1.94 -19.13 4.55
C VAL A 93 -0.43 -19.09 4.77
N ALA A 94 0.35 -19.83 3.98
CA ALA A 94 1.80 -19.82 4.09
C ALA A 94 2.40 -18.42 3.85
N THR A 95 1.93 -17.69 2.83
CA THR A 95 2.37 -16.32 2.60
C THR A 95 1.97 -15.33 3.68
N LEU A 96 0.75 -15.45 4.23
CA LEU A 96 0.32 -14.58 5.32
C LEU A 96 1.17 -14.80 6.57
N LEU A 97 1.51 -16.05 6.88
CA LEU A 97 2.43 -16.37 7.97
C LEU A 97 3.82 -15.80 7.74
N LEU A 98 4.36 -15.90 6.52
CA LEU A 98 5.67 -15.30 6.19
C LEU A 98 5.66 -13.78 6.40
N GLY A 99 4.65 -13.08 5.85
CA GLY A 99 4.53 -11.64 6.00
C GLY A 99 4.37 -11.20 7.46
N LEU A 100 3.60 -11.96 8.25
CA LEU A 100 3.43 -11.71 9.68
C LEU A 100 4.75 -11.88 10.43
N LEU A 101 5.50 -12.94 10.15
CA LEU A 101 6.81 -13.19 10.80
C LEU A 101 7.83 -12.10 10.45
N ALA A 102 7.90 -11.69 9.19
CA ALA A 102 8.79 -10.61 8.76
C ALA A 102 8.42 -9.27 9.41
N GLY A 103 7.13 -8.91 9.42
CA GLY A 103 6.64 -7.70 10.08
C GLY A 103 6.85 -7.73 11.61
N PHE A 104 6.66 -8.89 12.23
CA PHE A 104 6.93 -9.09 13.66
C PHE A 104 8.41 -8.88 13.98
N PHE A 105 9.31 -9.43 13.17
CA PHE A 105 10.75 -9.25 13.34
C PHE A 105 11.13 -7.77 13.27
N ASN A 106 10.64 -7.03 12.26
CA ASN A 106 10.85 -5.59 12.14
C ASN A 106 10.29 -4.83 13.35
N GLY A 107 9.09 -5.20 13.82
CA GLY A 107 8.48 -4.64 15.03
C GLY A 107 9.34 -4.84 16.29
N VAL A 108 9.93 -6.02 16.48
CA VAL A 108 10.82 -6.32 17.62
C VAL A 108 12.10 -5.48 17.55
N LEU A 109 12.72 -5.38 16.38
CA LEU A 109 13.94 -4.57 16.18
C LEU A 109 13.71 -3.09 16.56
N VAL A 110 12.56 -2.54 16.18
CA VAL A 110 12.22 -1.14 16.45
C VAL A 110 11.78 -0.94 17.90
N ALA A 111 10.87 -1.78 18.40
CA ALA A 111 10.25 -1.57 19.71
C ALA A 111 11.18 -1.94 20.88
N TRP A 112 11.96 -3.03 20.77
CA TRP A 112 12.78 -3.54 21.87
C TRP A 112 14.25 -3.19 21.72
N LEU A 113 14.81 -3.36 20.53
CA LEU A 113 16.23 -3.04 20.28
C LEU A 113 16.47 -1.54 20.02
N LYS A 114 15.39 -0.75 19.88
CA LYS A 114 15.44 0.71 19.65
C LYS A 114 16.27 1.10 18.43
N ILE A 115 16.32 0.21 17.43
CA ILE A 115 16.98 0.51 16.16
C ILE A 115 16.08 1.49 15.38
N PRO A 116 16.63 2.55 14.75
CA PRO A 116 15.84 3.44 13.92
C PRO A 116 15.06 2.67 12.85
N ALA A 117 13.74 2.89 12.77
CA ALA A 117 12.84 2.11 11.92
C ALA A 117 13.28 2.05 10.45
N ILE A 118 13.74 3.17 9.89
CA ILE A 118 14.23 3.22 8.50
C ILE A 118 15.40 2.27 8.28
N VAL A 119 16.31 2.16 9.25
CA VAL A 119 17.49 1.27 9.15
C VAL A 119 17.10 -0.19 9.32
N ALA A 120 16.20 -0.48 10.27
CA ALA A 120 15.68 -1.83 10.48
C ALA A 120 14.89 -2.36 9.28
N THR A 121 14.30 -1.46 8.49
CA THR A 121 13.34 -1.80 7.41
C THR A 121 13.90 -1.60 6.00
N LEU A 122 15.20 -1.31 5.87
CA LEU A 122 15.89 -1.10 4.59
C LEU A 122 16.19 -2.41 3.82
N GLY A 123 15.88 -3.57 4.41
CA GLY A 123 16.13 -4.92 3.88
C GLY A 123 14.90 -5.61 3.31
#